data_AF-A0A7J8VGY2-F1
#
_entry.id   AF-A0A7J8VGY2-F1
#
_cell.length_a   1.000
_cell.length_b   1.000
_cell.length_c   1.000
_cell.angle_alpha   90.00
_cell.angle_beta   90.00
_cell.angle_gamma   90.00
#
_symmetry.space_group_name_H-M   'P 1'
#
loop_
_entity.id
_entity.type
_entity.pdbx_description
1 polymer ?
#
loop_
_entity_poly.entity_id
_entity_poly.type
_entity_poly.pdbx_seq_one_letter_code
_entity_poly.pdbx_strand_id
1 'polypeptide(L)'
;MLPKIKVFSWRIGHNILPTYANIARIHHNFSTTCPRCKNNVENLIHALKECLKVRETLIIGCLNNRLLDGNYVRCIDWLKDILRELDSKAAADFFTLLWNCWNNSNKMVFQGKDNPAMIRPSMLFGRT
;
A
#
# COMPACT_ATOMS: atom_id res chain seq x y z
N MET A 1 -2.04 -5.80 18.11
CA MET A 1 -1.69 -4.98 16.92
C MET A 1 -0.86 -3.78 17.34
N LEU A 2 0.31 -3.57 16.71
CA LEU A 2 1.24 -2.47 17.06
C LEU A 2 0.67 -1.07 16.69
N PRO A 3 1.03 0.01 17.41
CA PRO A 3 0.52 1.37 17.13
C PRO A 3 0.73 1.83 15.68
N LYS A 4 1.91 1.54 15.09
CA LYS A 4 2.22 1.88 13.69
C LYS A 4 1.27 1.23 12.68
N ILE A 5 0.79 0.01 12.97
CA ILE A 5 -0.16 -0.71 12.11
C ILE A 5 -1.53 -0.06 12.22
N LYS A 6 -1.95 0.37 13.42
CA LYS A 6 -3.22 1.10 13.60
C LYS A 6 -3.23 2.41 12.81
N VAL A 7 -2.16 3.20 12.89
CA VAL A 7 -2.02 4.45 12.11
C VAL A 7 -2.02 4.16 10.62
N PHE A 8 -1.33 3.10 10.19
CA PHE A 8 -1.35 2.66 8.80
C PHE A 8 -2.75 2.27 8.33
N SER A 9 -3.48 1.44 9.08
CA SER A 9 -4.87 1.05 8.79
C SER A 9 -5.78 2.27 8.70
N TRP A 10 -5.63 3.24 9.60
CA TRP A 10 -6.37 4.50 9.56
C TRP A 10 -6.07 5.29 8.27
N ARG A 11 -4.80 5.42 7.87
CA ARG A 11 -4.40 6.08 6.62
C ARG A 11 -4.97 5.40 5.38
N ILE A 12 -5.07 4.06 5.37
CA ILE A 12 -5.73 3.32 4.28
C ILE A 12 -7.20 3.68 4.22
N GLY A 13 -7.89 3.69 5.37
CA GLY A 13 -9.31 4.06 5.46
C GLY A 13 -9.62 5.44 4.90
N HIS A 14 -8.72 6.39 5.08
CA HIS A 14 -8.84 7.77 4.55
C HIS A 14 -8.25 7.95 3.14
N ASN A 15 -7.68 6.91 2.53
CA ASN A 15 -7.01 6.99 1.23
C ASN A 15 -5.88 8.04 1.16
N ILE A 16 -5.15 8.23 2.27
CA ILE A 16 -4.06 9.20 2.41
C ILE A 16 -2.68 8.55 2.55
N LEU A 17 -2.59 7.25 2.26
CA LEU A 17 -1.30 6.57 2.18
C LEU A 17 -0.49 7.20 1.03
N PRO A 18 0.83 7.45 1.18
CA PRO A 18 1.63 8.08 0.15
C PRO A 18 1.95 7.09 -0.97
N THR A 19 0.96 6.84 -1.84
CA THR A 19 1.17 6.16 -3.11
C THR A 19 1.62 7.17 -4.16
N TYR A 20 2.22 6.71 -5.25
CA TYR A 20 2.68 7.61 -6.31
C TYR A 20 1.55 8.45 -6.90
N ALA A 21 0.35 7.88 -7.05
CA ALA A 21 -0.83 8.64 -7.47
C ALA A 21 -1.19 9.76 -6.48
N ASN A 22 -1.12 9.50 -5.16
CA ASN A 22 -1.41 10.52 -4.14
C ASN A 22 -0.31 11.59 -4.08
N ILE A 23 0.96 11.22 -4.27
CA ILE A 23 2.08 12.17 -4.32
C ILE A 23 1.95 13.07 -5.55
N ALA A 24 1.60 12.51 -6.72
CA ALA A 24 1.43 13.26 -7.95
C ALA A 24 0.29 14.31 -7.90
N ARG A 25 -0.70 14.13 -7.01
CA ARG A 25 -1.74 15.16 -6.75
C ARG A 25 -1.19 16.43 -6.09
N ILE A 26 -0.06 16.34 -5.41
CA ILE A 26 0.61 17.46 -4.76
C ILE A 26 1.78 17.93 -5.63
N HIS A 27 2.49 16.99 -6.27
CA HIS A 27 3.63 17.24 -7.13
C HIS A 27 3.32 16.84 -8.57
N HIS A 28 2.82 17.78 -9.38
CA HIS A 28 2.30 17.53 -10.74
C HIS A 28 3.29 16.84 -11.70
N ASN A 29 4.60 16.96 -11.50
CA ASN A 29 5.62 16.32 -12.33
C ASN A 29 6.09 14.95 -11.81
N PHE A 30 5.44 14.42 -10.76
CA PHE A 30 5.79 13.13 -10.17
C PHE A 30 5.15 11.98 -10.97
N SER A 31 5.93 10.93 -11.23
CA SER A 31 5.39 9.74 -11.91
C SER A 31 4.30 9.09 -11.08
N THR A 32 3.21 8.69 -11.72
CA THR A 32 2.14 7.90 -11.09
C THR A 32 2.36 6.39 -11.21
N THR A 33 3.36 5.96 -11.99
CA THR A 33 3.60 4.55 -12.29
C THR A 33 4.15 3.81 -11.07
N CYS A 34 3.57 2.64 -10.80
CA CYS A 34 3.96 1.81 -9.67
C CYS A 34 5.44 1.46 -9.69
N PRO A 35 6.21 1.79 -8.63
CA PRO A 35 7.64 1.55 -8.61
C PRO A 35 7.99 0.06 -8.56
N ARG A 36 7.05 -0.80 -8.15
CA ARG A 36 7.24 -2.25 -8.04
C ARG A 36 7.05 -2.99 -9.35
N CYS A 37 5.89 -2.81 -10.01
CA CYS A 37 5.55 -3.56 -11.22
C CYS A 37 5.84 -2.78 -12.51
N LYS A 38 6.07 -1.46 -12.42
CA LYS A 38 6.33 -0.56 -13.56
C LYS A 38 5.23 -0.54 -14.64
N ASN A 39 4.04 -1.08 -14.35
CA ASN A 39 3.02 -1.34 -15.37
C ASN A 39 1.79 -0.42 -15.25
N ASN A 40 1.30 -0.19 -14.02
CA ASN A 40 0.04 0.52 -13.78
C ASN A 40 0.24 1.73 -12.86
N VAL A 41 -0.74 2.62 -12.83
CA VAL A 41 -0.83 3.71 -11.84
C VAL A 41 -0.89 3.13 -10.43
N GLU A 42 -0.04 3.61 -9.53
CA GLU A 42 -0.05 3.23 -8.12
C GLU A 42 -1.08 4.06 -7.34
N ASN A 43 -2.34 3.70 -7.51
CA ASN A 43 -3.38 4.09 -6.56
C ASN A 43 -3.32 3.16 -5.31
N LEU A 44 -4.14 3.44 -4.30
CA LEU A 44 -4.12 2.67 -3.05
C LEU A 44 -4.45 1.19 -3.23
N ILE A 45 -5.43 0.86 -4.07
CA ILE A 45 -5.82 -0.54 -4.28
C ILE A 45 -4.73 -1.30 -5.04
N HIS A 46 -4.12 -0.68 -6.06
CA HIS A 46 -2.97 -1.25 -6.74
C HIS A 46 -1.82 -1.48 -5.77
N ALA A 47 -1.55 -0.50 -4.91
CA ALA A 47 -0.45 -0.56 -3.96
C ALA A 47 -0.57 -1.68 -2.91
N LEU A 48 -1.80 -2.12 -2.62
CA LEU A 48 -2.09 -3.07 -1.54
C LEU A 48 -2.67 -4.40 -2.01
N LYS A 49 -3.15 -4.51 -3.25
CA LYS A 49 -3.83 -5.71 -3.77
C LYS A 49 -3.40 -6.08 -5.19
N GLU A 50 -3.47 -5.15 -6.14
CA GLU A 50 -3.42 -5.49 -7.57
C GLU A 50 -2.01 -5.52 -8.16
N CYS A 51 -1.04 -4.89 -7.48
CA CYS A 51 0.36 -5.01 -7.89
C CYS A 51 0.77 -6.48 -7.84
N LEU A 52 1.27 -7.02 -8.96
CA LEU A 52 1.68 -8.43 -9.07
C LEU A 52 2.59 -8.88 -7.92
N LYS A 53 3.57 -8.05 -7.55
CA LYS A 53 4.50 -8.32 -6.43
C LYS A 53 3.82 -8.37 -5.07
N VAL A 54 2.79 -7.56 -4.86
CA VAL A 54 1.98 -7.59 -3.63
C VAL A 54 1.09 -8.81 -3.63
N ARG A 55 0.44 -9.08 -4.77
CA ARG A 55 -0.47 -10.21 -4.94
C ARG A 55 0.24 -11.53 -4.65
N GLU A 56 1.45 -11.74 -5.16
CA GLU A 56 2.30 -12.90 -4.84
C GLU A 56 2.47 -13.05 -3.31
N THR A 57 2.76 -11.95 -2.61
CA THR A 57 2.94 -11.95 -1.15
C THR A 57 1.63 -12.26 -0.40
N LEU A 58 0.50 -11.76 -0.88
CA LEU A 58 -0.81 -12.01 -0.27
C LEU A 58 -1.26 -13.48 -0.43
N ILE A 59 -0.95 -14.10 -1.57
CA ILE A 59 -1.22 -15.53 -1.81
C ILE A 59 -0.41 -16.38 -0.84
N ILE A 60 0.89 -16.08 -0.68
CA ILE A 60 1.76 -16.77 0.28
C ILE A 60 1.28 -16.57 1.72
N GLY A 61 0.73 -15.39 2.04
CA GLY A 61 0.10 -15.08 3.32
C GLY A 61 -1.25 -15.76 3.56
N CYS A 62 -1.60 -16.77 2.76
CA CYS A 62 -2.83 -17.56 2.83
C CYS A 62 -4.13 -16.77 2.61
N LEU A 63 -4.10 -15.64 1.89
CA LEU A 63 -5.33 -14.97 1.53
C LEU A 63 -6.07 -15.76 0.44
N ASN A 64 -7.36 -16.02 0.65
CA ASN A 64 -8.20 -16.75 -0.31
C ASN A 64 -8.18 -16.05 -1.69
N ASN A 65 -7.92 -16.81 -2.76
CA ASN A 65 -7.92 -16.31 -4.14
C ASN A 65 -9.23 -15.57 -4.49
N ARG A 66 -10.38 -16.01 -3.96
CA ARG A 66 -11.66 -15.32 -4.15
C ARG A 66 -11.61 -13.85 -3.72
N LEU A 67 -10.95 -13.56 -2.61
CA LEU A 67 -10.81 -12.21 -2.06
C LEU A 67 -9.82 -11.34 -2.84
N LEU A 68 -8.92 -11.98 -3.60
CA LEU A 68 -7.94 -11.32 -4.46
C LEU A 68 -8.48 -11.09 -5.89
N ASP A 69 -9.39 -11.94 -6.35
CA ASP A 69 -9.94 -11.90 -7.72
C ASP A 69 -11.09 -10.91 -7.89
N GLY A 70 -11.75 -10.52 -6.80
CA GLY A 70 -12.80 -9.50 -6.86
C GLY A 70 -12.30 -8.18 -7.45
N ASN A 71 -13.10 -7.56 -8.33
CA ASN A 71 -12.81 -6.26 -8.91
C ASN A 71 -13.38 -5.16 -8.01
N TYR A 72 -12.53 -4.28 -7.50
CA TYR A 72 -12.93 -3.20 -6.60
C TYR A 72 -12.36 -1.88 -7.09
N VAL A 73 -13.18 -0.84 -7.13
CA VAL A 73 -12.69 0.51 -7.47
C VAL A 73 -12.00 1.15 -6.26
N ARG A 74 -12.53 0.93 -5.05
CA ARG A 74 -12.01 1.53 -3.82
C ARG A 74 -11.41 0.47 -2.92
N CYS A 75 -10.20 0.73 -2.42
CA CYS A 75 -9.52 -0.15 -1.48
C CYS A 75 -10.33 -0.41 -0.20
N ILE A 76 -11.14 0.56 0.25
CA ILE A 76 -11.94 0.40 1.47
C ILE A 76 -13.07 -0.62 1.30
N ASP A 77 -13.63 -0.74 0.10
CA ASP A 77 -14.71 -1.70 -0.15
C ASP A 77 -14.16 -3.12 -0.16
N TRP A 78 -12.98 -3.31 -0.77
CA TRP A 78 -12.21 -4.55 -0.63
C TRP A 78 -11.91 -4.90 0.83
N LEU A 79 -11.39 -3.95 1.62
CA LEU A 79 -11.09 -4.20 3.04
C LEU A 79 -12.32 -4.57 3.87
N LYS A 80 -13.49 -3.99 3.58
CA LYS A 80 -14.73 -4.35 4.27
C LYS A 80 -15.09 -5.81 4.03
N ASP A 81 -14.96 -6.29 2.80
CA ASP A 81 -15.25 -7.69 2.48
C ASP A 81 -14.24 -8.65 3.10
N ILE A 82 -12.96 -8.29 3.14
CA ILE A 82 -11.96 -9.04 3.93
C ILE A 82 -12.38 -9.11 5.41
N LEU A 83 -12.70 -7.98 6.03
CA LEU A 83 -12.98 -7.91 7.46
C LEU A 83 -14.32 -8.56 7.87
N ARG A 84 -15.21 -8.84 6.92
CA ARG A 84 -16.41 -9.66 7.16
C ARG A 84 -16.09 -11.14 7.28
N GLU A 85 -14.99 -11.60 6.69
CA GLU A 85 -14.58 -13.01 6.68
C GLU A 85 -13.51 -13.33 7.73
N LEU A 86 -12.77 -12.34 8.21
CA LEU A 86 -11.69 -12.53 9.17
C LEU A 86 -12.14 -12.29 10.61
N ASP A 87 -11.68 -13.16 11.52
CA ASP A 87 -11.72 -12.87 12.95
C ASP A 87 -10.74 -11.75 13.34
N SER A 88 -10.80 -11.32 14.60
CA SER A 88 -9.98 -10.20 15.10
C SER A 88 -8.47 -10.46 15.03
N LYS A 89 -8.03 -11.71 15.19
CA LYS A 89 -6.62 -12.08 15.12
C LYS A 89 -6.16 -12.11 13.66
N ALA A 90 -6.91 -12.77 12.79
CA ALA A 90 -6.63 -12.85 11.36
C ALA A 90 -6.64 -11.47 10.71
N ALA A 91 -7.56 -10.58 11.10
CA ALA A 91 -7.57 -9.18 10.67
C ALA A 91 -6.29 -8.44 11.09
N ALA A 92 -5.80 -8.68 12.30
CA ALA A 92 -4.56 -8.06 12.77
C ALA A 92 -3.32 -8.56 12.01
N ASP A 93 -3.26 -9.87 11.75
CA ASP A 93 -2.21 -10.50 10.95
C ASP A 93 -2.25 -9.98 9.50
N PHE A 94 -3.44 -9.84 8.92
CA PHE A 94 -3.65 -9.27 7.58
C PHE A 94 -3.17 -7.81 7.46
N PHE A 95 -3.56 -6.93 8.38
CA PHE A 95 -3.06 -5.55 8.35
C PHE A 95 -1.55 -5.45 8.57
N THR A 96 -0.98 -6.40 9.32
CA THR A 96 0.48 -6.50 9.48
C THR A 96 1.15 -6.90 8.16
N LEU A 97 0.56 -7.85 7.42
CA LEU A 97 1.02 -8.23 6.09
C LEU A 97 0.96 -7.07 5.09
N LEU A 98 -0.15 -6.33 5.06
CA LEU A 98 -0.29 -5.13 4.22
C LEU A 98 0.74 -4.06 4.56
N TRP A 99 0.98 -3.82 5.85
CA TRP A 99 2.01 -2.89 6.29
C TRP A 99 3.39 -3.34 5.84
N ASN A 100 3.73 -4.63 5.95
CA ASN A 100 5.00 -5.17 5.48
C ASN A 100 5.17 -4.96 3.97
N CYS A 101 4.13 -5.24 3.18
CA CYS A 101 4.13 -5.03 1.72
C CYS A 101 4.41 -3.56 1.37
N TRP A 102 3.69 -2.63 2.02
CA TRP A 102 3.88 -1.21 1.80
C TRP A 102 5.26 -0.72 2.28
N ASN A 103 5.69 -1.13 3.46
CA ASN A 103 6.97 -0.75 4.03
C ASN A 103 8.17 -1.28 3.22
N ASN A 104 8.07 -2.50 2.68
CA ASN A 104 9.09 -3.04 1.78
C ASN A 104 9.21 -2.20 0.50
N SER A 105 8.08 -1.76 -0.05
CA SER A 105 8.03 -0.90 -1.24
C SER A 105 8.67 0.46 -0.96
N ASN A 106 8.38 1.06 0.18
CA ASN A 106 9.03 2.29 0.61
C ASN A 106 10.53 2.09 0.79
N LYS A 107 10.98 0.99 1.40
CA LYS A 107 12.40 0.70 1.51
C LYS A 107 13.07 0.58 0.15
N MET A 108 12.46 -0.08 -0.83
CA MET A 108 13.01 -0.11 -2.19
C MET A 108 13.17 1.29 -2.80
N VAL A 109 12.19 2.16 -2.55
CA VAL A 109 12.21 3.55 -3.02
C VAL A 109 13.24 4.42 -2.26
N PHE A 110 13.45 4.17 -0.97
CA PHE A 110 14.29 5.02 -0.10
C PHE A 110 15.69 4.48 0.18
N GLN A 111 15.94 3.18 -0.05
CA GLN A 111 17.24 2.53 0.12
C GLN A 111 17.90 2.19 -1.24
N GLY A 112 17.17 2.33 -2.35
CA GLY A 112 17.76 2.33 -3.68
C GLY A 112 18.52 3.64 -3.93
N LYS A 113 19.84 3.51 -4.03
CA LYS A 113 20.85 4.53 -4.40
C LYS A 113 20.30 5.78 -5.08
N ASP A 114 20.79 6.93 -4.60
CA ASP A 114 20.62 8.29 -5.13
C ASP A 114 20.28 8.33 -6.63
N ASN A 115 18.99 8.34 -6.95
CA ASN A 115 18.52 8.80 -8.24
C ASN A 115 18.12 10.26 -8.03
N PRO A 116 18.89 11.25 -8.52
CA PRO A 116 18.69 12.67 -8.21
C PRO A 116 17.34 13.23 -8.68
N ALA A 117 16.55 12.47 -9.42
CA ALA A 117 15.18 12.82 -9.82
C ALA A 117 14.10 12.48 -8.77
N MET A 118 14.42 11.72 -7.71
CA MET A 118 13.46 11.40 -6.64
C MET A 118 13.73 12.28 -5.42
N ILE A 119 12.96 13.34 -5.31
CA ILE A 119 12.92 14.26 -4.17
C ILE A 119 12.93 13.46 -2.86
N ARG A 120 13.96 13.69 -2.03
CA ARG A 120 14.05 13.13 -0.68
C ARG A 120 12.81 13.54 0.14
N PRO A 121 11.98 12.59 0.63
CA PRO A 121 10.83 12.92 1.49
C PRO A 121 11.20 13.31 2.91
N SER A 122 12.47 13.64 3.19
CA SER A 122 12.82 14.36 4.42
C SER A 122 12.08 15.71 4.52
N MET A 123 11.43 16.17 3.44
CA MET A 123 10.50 17.30 3.45
C MET A 123 9.00 16.92 3.64
N LEU A 124 8.61 15.64 3.54
CA LEU A 124 7.21 15.21 3.68
C LEU A 124 6.87 14.69 5.09
N PHE A 125 7.87 14.26 5.85
CA PHE A 125 7.74 14.00 7.28
C PHE A 125 8.39 15.14 8.06
N GLY A 126 7.82 16.34 7.93
CA GLY A 126 8.11 17.44 8.85
C GLY A 126 7.87 16.95 10.28
N ARG A 127 8.96 16.88 11.05
CA ARG A 127 8.89 16.88 12.51
C ARG A 127 8.22 18.19 12.91
N THR A 128 7.06 18.08 13.54
CA THR A 128 6.60 18.99 14.58
C THR A 128 6.09 18.13 15.71
#